data_AF-A0A1J4X4Y9-F1
#
_entry.id   AF-A0A1J4X4Y9-F1
#
_cell.length_a   1.000
_cell.length_b   1.000
_cell.length_c   1.000
_cell.angle_alpha   90.00
_cell.angle_beta   90.00
_cell.angle_gamma   90.00
#
_symmetry.space_group_name_H-M   'P 1'
#
loop_
_entity.id
_entity.type
_entity.pdbx_description
1 polymer ?
#
loop_
_entity_poly.entity_id
_entity_poly.type
_entity_poly.pdbx_seq_one_letter_code
_entity_poly.pdbx_strand_id
1 'polypeptide(L)'
;MRISQTTGPKFLSLISAIALLLQPAALGAAVAPFPDMEQSWFGYQESVAYLKARGAISGYPDGLFHPADTINRAEFLKLVFRSKGAAEPVTEDCFADVPADAWFAPFVCAAKRRGIIQGYKVGSRFIFKPDQPIIFAEAVKMAVLSYGSEIAEGSGEHWYQPYVEELDRQKILPSSSYIPWAPITRERAADLIARYVRHDEDRVIPNLSPGCGKSPRNPSLTLTVGGQERTYLLTQLSRTDASTPAPLIVAFHGRTNSNDQVRAYFGLDKAASDYFIAYPSGIPTGNGSYSWSNPGDKAHVLRDYVFFDAIVREISASVCIDMDRIFVVGHSLGAWFANSVACARGGIVRASATVGGSTIMQNCTGPTAAMIINNPKDPYSSQKTAESMRDIRITANTCSSVSEKTEPSALSCMQYAGCPQNPVVFCPHTINVDYKGNYYPHVWPDGTAQAMVKFFGGL
;
A
#
# COMPACT_ATOMS: atom_id res chain seq x y z
N MET A 1 23.39 50.59 -74.72
CA MET A 1 24.30 49.67 -74.00
C MET A 1 25.07 50.49 -72.97
N ARG A 2 25.18 49.98 -71.72
CA ARG A 2 25.70 50.63 -70.48
C ARG A 2 24.70 51.58 -69.79
N ILE A 3 24.02 51.09 -68.74
CA ILE A 3 24.34 51.09 -67.29
C ILE A 3 24.09 52.48 -66.67
N SER A 4 23.09 52.56 -65.79
CA SER A 4 22.98 53.55 -64.73
C SER A 4 22.50 52.85 -63.47
N GLN A 5 23.19 53.11 -62.35
CA GLN A 5 22.89 52.61 -61.01
C GLN A 5 21.80 53.49 -60.38
N THR A 6 20.82 52.87 -59.72
CA THR A 6 20.04 53.53 -58.67
C THR A 6 19.73 52.55 -57.53
N THR A 7 19.99 53.06 -56.33
CA THR A 7 19.82 52.50 -54.99
C THR A 7 18.37 52.14 -54.64
N GLY A 8 18.15 50.96 -54.03
CA GLY A 8 16.90 50.58 -53.37
C GLY A 8 17.10 50.37 -51.85
N PRO A 9 16.11 50.71 -50.99
CA PRO A 9 16.26 50.68 -49.54
C PRO A 9 16.11 49.26 -48.96
N LYS A 10 16.86 49.01 -47.88
CA LYS A 10 16.85 47.77 -47.10
C LYS A 10 15.58 47.70 -46.24
N PHE A 11 14.72 46.71 -46.47
CA PHE A 11 13.71 46.29 -45.50
C PHE A 11 14.32 45.23 -44.56
N LEU A 12 14.52 45.59 -43.28
CA LEU A 12 14.72 44.61 -42.22
C LEU A 12 13.36 43.97 -41.89
N SER A 13 13.23 42.67 -42.15
CA SER A 13 12.11 41.87 -41.67
C SER A 13 12.43 41.36 -40.27
N LEU A 14 11.75 41.89 -39.24
CA LEU A 14 11.74 41.29 -37.90
C LEU A 14 10.92 40.00 -37.96
N ILE A 15 11.58 38.83 -37.87
CA ILE A 15 10.91 37.58 -37.54
C ILE A 15 10.97 37.45 -36.02
N SER A 16 9.85 37.73 -35.36
CA SER A 16 9.67 37.51 -33.93
C SER A 16 9.40 36.01 -33.71
N ALA A 17 10.42 35.27 -33.28
CA ALA A 17 10.28 33.86 -32.90
C ALA A 17 9.62 33.79 -31.51
N ILE A 18 8.32 33.53 -31.47
CA ILE A 18 7.62 33.17 -30.23
C ILE A 18 7.98 31.71 -29.93
N ALA A 19 8.97 31.51 -29.06
CA ALA A 19 9.24 30.22 -28.46
C ALA A 19 8.14 29.92 -27.43
N LEU A 20 7.16 29.12 -27.82
CA LEU A 20 6.14 28.60 -26.92
C LEU A 20 6.80 27.59 -25.96
N LEU A 21 7.23 28.06 -24.79
CA LEU A 21 7.72 27.22 -23.71
C LEU A 21 6.57 26.29 -23.26
N LEU A 22 6.59 25.05 -23.72
CA LEU A 22 5.82 23.96 -23.10
C LEU A 22 6.36 23.77 -21.67
N GLN A 23 5.73 24.41 -20.70
CA GLN A 23 5.96 24.08 -19.31
C GLN A 23 5.44 22.65 -19.07
N PRO A 24 6.25 21.75 -18.48
CA PRO A 24 5.70 20.49 -18.01
C PRO A 24 4.63 20.82 -16.98
N ALA A 25 3.41 20.33 -17.20
CA ALA A 25 2.35 20.43 -16.21
C ALA A 25 2.84 19.73 -14.94
N ALA A 26 3.21 20.53 -13.93
CA ALA A 26 3.40 20.00 -12.60
C ALA A 26 2.06 19.42 -12.16
N LEU A 27 2.00 18.11 -11.96
CA LEU A 27 0.88 17.49 -11.26
C LEU A 27 0.83 18.12 -9.87
N GLY A 28 -0.07 19.07 -9.67
CA GLY A 28 -0.36 19.60 -8.34
C GLY A 28 -0.75 18.43 -7.44
N ALA A 29 -0.28 18.43 -6.20
CA ALA A 29 -0.66 17.43 -5.23
C ALA A 29 -2.20 17.38 -5.14
N ALA A 30 -2.81 16.25 -5.47
CA ALA A 30 -4.24 16.06 -5.29
C ALA A 30 -4.60 16.32 -3.82
N VAL A 31 -5.54 17.23 -3.58
CA VAL A 31 -6.03 17.56 -2.24
C VAL A 31 -6.83 16.37 -1.72
N ALA A 32 -6.56 15.96 -0.48
CA ALA A 32 -7.27 14.85 0.15
C ALA A 32 -8.79 15.14 0.18
N PRO A 33 -9.66 14.12 0.02
CA PRO A 33 -11.11 14.32 -0.04
C PRO A 33 -11.71 14.84 1.28
N PHE A 34 -10.99 14.65 2.38
CA PHE A 34 -11.28 15.16 3.71
C PHE A 34 -9.96 15.59 4.41
N PRO A 35 -9.99 16.57 5.33
CA PRO A 35 -8.77 17.11 5.96
C PRO A 35 -7.95 16.10 6.75
N ASP A 36 -8.60 15.11 7.36
CA ASP A 36 -7.99 14.09 8.21
C ASP A 36 -7.46 12.87 7.43
N MET A 37 -7.46 12.94 6.09
CA MET A 37 -6.95 11.87 5.22
C MET A 37 -5.58 12.17 4.62
N GLU A 38 -4.92 13.27 4.98
CA GLU A 38 -3.59 13.62 4.43
C GLU A 38 -2.52 12.54 4.66
N GLN A 39 -2.65 11.78 5.75
CA GLN A 39 -1.74 10.69 6.12
C GLN A 39 -2.21 9.31 5.63
N SER A 40 -3.42 9.23 5.08
CA SER A 40 -3.94 8.01 4.46
C SER A 40 -3.21 7.70 3.17
N TRP A 41 -3.14 6.42 2.83
CA TRP A 41 -2.66 5.98 1.52
C TRP A 41 -3.42 6.67 0.39
N PHE A 42 -2.71 7.15 -0.64
CA PHE A 42 -3.34 7.89 -1.72
C PHE A 42 -4.43 7.09 -2.46
N GLY A 43 -4.28 5.76 -2.57
CA GLY A 43 -5.32 4.91 -3.16
C GLY A 43 -6.63 4.92 -2.35
N TYR A 44 -6.55 4.98 -1.02
CA TYR A 44 -7.73 5.13 -0.18
C TYR A 44 -8.36 6.52 -0.33
N GLN A 45 -7.54 7.57 -0.47
CA GLN A 45 -8.03 8.91 -0.77
C GLN A 45 -8.78 8.94 -2.12
N GLU A 46 -8.26 8.28 -3.15
CA GLU A 46 -8.92 8.17 -4.46
C GLU A 46 -10.25 7.39 -4.38
N SER A 47 -10.28 6.26 -3.65
CA SER A 47 -11.49 5.47 -3.42
C SER A 47 -12.57 6.27 -2.68
N VAL A 48 -12.18 7.01 -1.63
CA VAL A 48 -13.10 7.88 -0.89
C VAL A 48 -13.57 9.06 -1.73
N ALA A 49 -12.69 9.70 -2.51
CA ALA A 49 -13.07 10.77 -3.43
C ALA A 49 -14.09 10.28 -4.48
N TYR A 50 -13.85 9.09 -5.04
CA TYR A 50 -14.74 8.45 -6.01
C TYR A 50 -16.14 8.20 -5.41
N LEU A 51 -16.22 7.60 -4.21
CA LEU A 51 -17.48 7.32 -3.55
C LEU A 51 -18.19 8.59 -3.04
N LYS A 52 -17.44 9.63 -2.66
CA LYS A 52 -17.98 10.94 -2.29
C LYS A 52 -18.63 11.62 -3.50
N ALA A 53 -17.99 11.61 -4.66
CA ALA A 53 -18.54 12.17 -5.90
C ALA A 53 -19.85 11.50 -6.33
N ARG A 54 -20.04 10.22 -5.96
CA ARG A 54 -21.29 9.46 -6.17
C ARG A 54 -22.35 9.65 -5.09
N GLY A 55 -22.05 10.42 -4.03
CA GLY A 55 -22.96 10.58 -2.89
C GLY A 55 -23.10 9.34 -2.00
N ALA A 56 -22.18 8.37 -2.12
CA ALA A 56 -22.18 7.16 -1.30
C ALA A 56 -21.56 7.39 0.09
N ILE A 57 -20.64 8.35 0.19
CA ILE A 57 -19.99 8.76 1.43
C ILE A 57 -20.27 10.24 1.68
N SER A 58 -20.81 10.53 2.86
CA SER A 58 -20.76 11.84 3.49
C SER A 58 -19.91 11.71 4.75
N GLY A 59 -18.95 12.61 4.97
CA GLY A 59 -18.19 12.66 6.23
C GLY A 59 -19.12 12.82 7.45
N TYR A 60 -18.53 12.86 8.63
CA TYR A 60 -19.29 13.06 9.87
C TYR A 60 -19.67 14.54 10.06
N PRO A 61 -20.61 14.85 10.99
CA PRO A 61 -21.04 16.23 11.24
C PRO A 61 -19.93 17.21 11.66
N ASP A 62 -18.79 16.69 12.13
CA ASP A 62 -17.57 17.44 12.45
C ASP A 62 -16.75 17.85 11.20
N GLY A 63 -17.15 17.40 10.01
CA GLY A 63 -16.47 17.67 8.75
C GLY A 63 -15.34 16.69 8.42
N LEU A 64 -15.12 15.67 9.25
CA LEU A 64 -14.03 14.70 9.12
C LEU A 64 -14.51 13.37 8.52
N PHE A 65 -13.56 12.54 8.08
CA PHE A 65 -13.85 11.21 7.57
C PHE A 65 -13.67 10.10 8.61
N HIS A 66 -12.74 10.25 9.54
CA HIS A 66 -12.25 9.25 10.50
C HIS A 66 -11.73 7.97 9.82
N PRO A 67 -10.64 8.06 9.01
CA PRO A 67 -10.17 6.96 8.16
C PRO A 67 -9.76 5.71 8.96
N ALA A 68 -9.15 5.90 10.13
CA ALA A 68 -8.60 4.83 10.96
C ALA A 68 -9.65 4.19 11.90
N ASP A 69 -10.82 4.81 12.05
CA ASP A 69 -11.89 4.28 12.90
C ASP A 69 -12.51 3.04 12.25
N THR A 70 -12.93 2.08 13.08
CA THR A 70 -13.65 0.92 12.60
C THR A 70 -15.07 1.32 12.22
N ILE A 71 -15.53 0.83 11.07
CA ILE A 71 -16.92 1.03 10.63
C ILE A 71 -17.81 -0.05 11.24
N ASN A 72 -19.03 0.32 11.65
CA ASN A 72 -19.99 -0.67 12.14
C ASN A 72 -20.78 -1.33 10.99
N ARG A 73 -21.51 -2.40 11.32
CA ARG A 73 -22.28 -3.19 10.35
C ARG A 73 -23.37 -2.37 9.64
N ALA A 74 -24.03 -1.45 10.34
CA ALA A 74 -25.06 -0.60 9.76
C ALA A 74 -24.49 0.44 8.77
N GLU A 75 -23.40 1.09 9.14
CA GLU A 75 -22.68 2.05 8.30
C GLU A 75 -22.13 1.38 7.04
N PHE A 76 -21.59 0.16 7.16
CA PHE A 76 -21.10 -0.59 6.01
C PHE A 76 -22.21 -0.94 5.01
N LEU A 77 -23.38 -1.42 5.48
CA LEU A 77 -24.51 -1.67 4.59
C LEU A 77 -25.03 -0.39 3.92
N LYS A 78 -25.10 0.72 4.66
CA LYS A 78 -25.44 2.03 4.06
C LYS A 78 -24.47 2.38 2.93
N LEU A 79 -23.16 2.19 3.14
CA LEU A 79 -22.14 2.42 2.13
C LEU A 79 -22.35 1.55 0.88
N VAL A 80 -22.54 0.24 1.07
CA VAL A 80 -22.79 -0.72 -0.03
C VAL A 80 -24.02 -0.30 -0.84
N PHE A 81 -25.16 -0.07 -0.20
CA PHE A 81 -26.39 0.27 -0.92
C PHE A 81 -26.32 1.63 -1.60
N ARG A 82 -25.76 2.64 -0.93
CA ARG A 82 -25.61 3.99 -1.50
C ARG A 82 -24.63 4.03 -2.66
N SER A 83 -23.65 3.13 -2.70
CA SER A 83 -22.74 3.01 -3.86
C SER A 83 -23.45 2.54 -5.14
N LYS A 84 -24.58 1.82 -4.99
CA LYS A 84 -25.39 1.26 -6.08
C LYS A 84 -26.65 2.06 -6.41
N GLY A 85 -27.12 2.93 -5.52
CA GLY A 85 -28.31 3.75 -5.77
C GLY A 85 -29.04 4.21 -4.50
N ALA A 86 -30.34 4.48 -4.66
CA ALA A 86 -31.19 4.98 -3.59
C ALA A 86 -31.54 3.89 -2.55
N ALA A 87 -31.87 4.33 -1.34
CA ALA A 87 -32.41 3.45 -0.31
C ALA A 87 -33.78 2.90 -0.72
N GLU A 88 -34.06 1.65 -0.36
CA GLU A 88 -35.38 1.06 -0.53
C GLU A 88 -36.31 1.41 0.63
N PRO A 89 -37.63 1.51 0.42
CA PRO A 89 -38.58 1.70 1.51
C PRO A 89 -38.59 0.49 2.45
N VAL A 90 -38.72 0.78 3.74
CA VAL A 90 -38.97 -0.23 4.79
C VAL A 90 -40.42 -0.66 4.68
N THR A 91 -40.66 -1.94 4.40
CA THR A 91 -42.01 -2.49 4.20
C THR A 91 -42.50 -3.34 5.35
N GLU A 92 -41.60 -3.77 6.24
CA GLU A 92 -41.88 -4.63 7.40
C GLU A 92 -40.71 -4.61 8.41
N ASP A 93 -40.98 -5.01 9.65
CA ASP A 93 -39.96 -5.17 10.69
C ASP A 93 -39.01 -6.32 10.33
N CYS A 94 -37.73 -6.01 10.14
CA CYS A 94 -36.76 -7.00 9.67
C CYS A 94 -35.95 -7.68 10.79
N PHE A 95 -35.53 -6.98 11.84
CA PHE A 95 -34.81 -7.58 12.98
C PHE A 95 -35.28 -6.94 14.29
N ALA A 96 -35.15 -7.67 15.40
CA ALA A 96 -35.67 -7.23 16.69
C ALA A 96 -34.93 -6.01 17.28
N ASP A 97 -33.72 -5.73 16.80
CA ASP A 97 -32.86 -4.60 17.19
C ASP A 97 -32.73 -3.54 16.08
N VAL A 98 -33.68 -3.53 15.13
CA VAL A 98 -33.72 -2.55 14.02
C VAL A 98 -35.08 -1.84 14.06
N PRO A 99 -35.19 -0.71 14.77
CA PRO A 99 -36.39 0.13 14.73
C PRO A 99 -36.67 0.61 13.30
N ALA A 100 -37.94 0.64 12.90
CA ALA A 100 -38.33 1.00 11.52
C ALA A 100 -37.94 2.43 11.12
N ASP A 101 -37.79 3.34 12.09
CA ASP A 101 -37.40 4.74 11.91
C ASP A 101 -35.89 4.98 12.05
N ALA A 102 -35.10 3.93 12.33
CA ALA A 102 -33.65 4.07 12.40
C ALA A 102 -33.07 4.43 11.03
N TRP A 103 -32.05 5.31 11.00
CA TRP A 103 -31.43 5.79 9.76
C TRP A 103 -30.86 4.65 8.87
N PHE A 104 -30.54 3.51 9.48
CA PHE A 104 -30.00 2.33 8.80
C PHE A 104 -31.06 1.30 8.40
N ALA A 105 -32.29 1.39 8.92
CA ALA A 105 -33.35 0.41 8.68
C ALA A 105 -33.62 0.16 7.18
N PRO A 106 -33.68 1.19 6.30
CA PRO A 106 -33.85 0.98 4.86
C PRO A 106 -32.82 0.02 4.24
N PHE A 107 -31.57 0.10 4.66
CA PHE A 107 -30.48 -0.71 4.11
C PHE A 107 -30.48 -2.12 4.71
N VAL A 108 -30.67 -2.23 6.02
CA VAL A 108 -30.67 -3.50 6.73
C VAL A 108 -31.85 -4.37 6.30
N CYS A 109 -33.06 -3.81 6.22
CA CYS A 109 -34.24 -4.57 5.84
C CYS A 109 -34.19 -4.99 4.37
N ALA A 110 -33.67 -4.13 3.47
CA ALA A 110 -33.42 -4.51 2.08
C ALA A 110 -32.40 -5.65 1.97
N ALA A 111 -31.30 -5.58 2.73
CA ALA A 111 -30.27 -6.62 2.75
C ALA A 111 -30.84 -7.97 3.23
N LYS A 112 -31.72 -7.97 4.24
CA LYS A 112 -32.40 -9.18 4.70
C LYS A 112 -33.30 -9.77 3.63
N ARG A 113 -34.17 -8.95 3.02
CA ARG A 113 -35.11 -9.37 1.97
C ARG A 113 -34.40 -9.97 0.75
N ARG A 114 -33.22 -9.43 0.41
CA ARG A 114 -32.37 -9.91 -0.68
C ARG A 114 -31.48 -11.11 -0.31
N GLY A 115 -31.56 -11.62 0.93
CA GLY A 115 -30.77 -12.76 1.38
C GLY A 115 -29.27 -12.47 1.64
N ILE A 116 -28.86 -11.21 1.62
CA ILE A 116 -27.47 -10.79 1.86
C ILE A 116 -27.08 -11.02 3.33
N ILE A 117 -28.04 -10.81 4.24
CA ILE A 117 -27.86 -11.00 5.69
C ILE A 117 -29.01 -11.83 6.27
N GLN A 118 -28.68 -12.63 7.28
CA GLN A 118 -29.63 -13.52 7.97
C GLN A 118 -29.87 -13.10 9.43
N GLY A 119 -28.94 -12.37 10.04
CA GLY A 119 -28.94 -12.02 11.45
C GLY A 119 -28.56 -13.17 12.37
N TYR A 120 -28.34 -12.87 13.65
CA TYR A 120 -28.00 -13.84 14.67
C TYR A 120 -29.26 -14.27 15.41
N LYS A 121 -29.47 -15.57 15.55
CA LYS A 121 -30.59 -16.11 16.31
C LYS A 121 -30.32 -15.96 17.81
N VAL A 122 -31.19 -15.26 18.52
CA VAL A 122 -31.17 -15.10 19.98
C VAL A 122 -32.55 -15.47 20.51
N GLY A 123 -32.64 -16.67 21.11
CA GLY A 123 -33.92 -17.27 21.49
C GLY A 123 -34.81 -17.50 20.28
N SER A 124 -36.00 -16.90 20.28
CA SER A 124 -36.97 -16.96 19.18
C SER A 124 -36.85 -15.82 18.16
N ARG A 125 -35.93 -14.86 18.37
CA ARG A 125 -35.79 -13.66 17.53
C ARG A 125 -34.46 -13.66 16.78
N PHE A 126 -34.41 -12.89 15.70
CA PHE A 126 -33.17 -12.58 14.98
C PHE A 126 -32.78 -11.13 15.23
N ILE A 127 -31.49 -10.90 15.49
CA ILE A 127 -30.90 -9.58 15.69
C ILE A 127 -29.80 -9.32 14.65
N PHE A 128 -29.56 -8.06 14.30
CA PHE A 128 -28.58 -7.63 13.30
C PHE A 128 -27.25 -7.17 13.91
N LYS A 129 -27.29 -6.57 15.10
CA LYS A 129 -26.20 -5.89 15.82
C LYS A 129 -25.64 -4.68 15.04
N PRO A 130 -26.44 -3.61 14.85
CA PRO A 130 -26.08 -2.49 13.98
C PRO A 130 -24.78 -1.78 14.39
N ASP A 131 -24.57 -1.57 15.68
CA ASP A 131 -23.42 -0.82 16.22
C ASP A 131 -22.15 -1.66 16.38
N GLN A 132 -22.22 -2.98 16.15
CA GLN A 132 -21.04 -3.84 16.26
C GLN A 132 -20.06 -3.51 15.12
N PRO A 133 -18.75 -3.33 15.40
CA PRO A 133 -17.72 -3.25 14.37
C PRO A 133 -17.80 -4.46 13.44
N ILE A 134 -17.82 -4.21 12.13
CA ILE A 134 -17.87 -5.27 11.13
C ILE A 134 -16.46 -5.82 10.90
N ILE A 135 -16.33 -7.14 10.80
CA ILE A 135 -15.07 -7.79 10.42
C ILE A 135 -14.96 -7.93 8.90
N PHE A 136 -13.73 -8.08 8.39
CA PHE A 136 -13.45 -8.10 6.96
C PHE A 136 -14.25 -9.18 6.21
N ALA A 137 -14.34 -10.40 6.75
CA ALA A 137 -15.11 -11.51 6.17
C ALA A 137 -16.61 -11.20 6.03
N GLU A 138 -17.21 -10.53 7.01
CA GLU A 138 -18.61 -10.10 6.96
C GLU A 138 -18.82 -9.00 5.92
N ALA A 139 -17.90 -8.03 5.87
CA ALA A 139 -17.91 -6.96 4.87
C ALA A 139 -17.82 -7.52 3.44
N VAL A 140 -16.94 -8.51 3.24
CA VAL A 140 -16.79 -9.23 1.97
C VAL A 140 -18.06 -9.97 1.58
N LYS A 141 -18.63 -10.79 2.47
CA LYS A 141 -19.92 -11.47 2.20
C LYS A 141 -21.01 -10.46 1.79
N MET A 142 -21.16 -9.39 2.56
CA MET A 142 -22.17 -8.36 2.28
C MET A 142 -21.93 -7.70 0.92
N ALA A 143 -20.68 -7.38 0.56
CA ALA A 143 -20.34 -6.81 -0.74
C ALA A 143 -20.62 -7.80 -1.88
N VAL A 144 -20.01 -8.99 -1.85
CA VAL A 144 -20.14 -10.05 -2.88
C VAL A 144 -21.60 -10.32 -3.24
N LEU A 145 -22.43 -10.58 -2.23
CA LEU A 145 -23.85 -10.88 -2.44
C LEU A 145 -24.63 -9.65 -2.94
N SER A 146 -24.27 -8.44 -2.48
CA SER A 146 -24.91 -7.21 -2.94
C SER A 146 -24.60 -6.88 -4.40
N TYR A 147 -23.44 -7.30 -4.91
CA TYR A 147 -23.01 -7.13 -6.30
C TYR A 147 -23.43 -8.28 -7.22
N GLY A 148 -24.28 -9.20 -6.73
CA GLY A 148 -25.01 -10.15 -7.58
C GLY A 148 -24.33 -11.51 -7.75
N SER A 149 -23.22 -11.77 -7.05
CA SER A 149 -22.65 -13.12 -7.02
C SER A 149 -23.52 -14.05 -6.16
N GLU A 150 -23.91 -15.18 -6.72
CA GLU A 150 -24.63 -16.23 -6.01
C GLU A 150 -23.64 -17.25 -5.44
N ILE A 151 -23.25 -17.07 -4.18
CA ILE A 151 -22.27 -17.93 -3.50
C ILE A 151 -22.93 -18.67 -2.36
N ALA A 152 -22.77 -19.99 -2.36
CA ALA A 152 -23.14 -20.82 -1.23
C ALA A 152 -22.13 -20.60 -0.09
N GLU A 153 -22.65 -20.31 1.10
CA GLU A 153 -21.83 -20.17 2.30
C GLU A 153 -21.09 -21.45 2.62
N GLY A 154 -19.84 -21.32 3.10
CA GLY A 154 -19.10 -22.44 3.65
C GLY A 154 -19.67 -22.93 4.98
N SER A 155 -18.93 -23.77 5.68
CA SER A 155 -19.32 -24.32 6.98
C SER A 155 -18.27 -24.11 8.06
N GLY A 156 -18.70 -24.16 9.33
CA GLY A 156 -17.81 -24.06 10.49
C GLY A 156 -17.07 -22.71 10.58
N GLU A 157 -15.82 -22.75 11.03
CA GLU A 157 -14.97 -21.56 11.21
C GLU A 157 -14.55 -20.90 9.89
N HIS A 158 -14.67 -21.62 8.77
CA HIS A 158 -14.32 -21.16 7.43
C HIS A 158 -15.54 -20.83 6.57
N TRP A 159 -16.69 -20.51 7.18
CA TRP A 159 -17.92 -20.15 6.46
C TRP A 159 -17.71 -19.05 5.40
N TYR A 160 -16.75 -18.16 5.63
CA TYR A 160 -16.47 -17.02 4.77
C TYR A 160 -15.60 -17.36 3.55
N GLN A 161 -14.99 -18.54 3.52
CA GLN A 161 -13.96 -18.91 2.54
C GLN A 161 -14.42 -18.76 1.09
N PRO A 162 -15.62 -19.22 0.68
CA PRO A 162 -16.08 -19.05 -0.69
C PRO A 162 -16.20 -17.58 -1.13
N TYR A 163 -16.53 -16.66 -0.22
CA TYR A 163 -16.66 -15.25 -0.55
C TYR A 163 -15.29 -14.57 -0.72
N VAL A 164 -14.29 -14.93 0.08
CA VAL A 164 -12.93 -14.39 -0.08
C VAL A 164 -12.22 -14.96 -1.30
N GLU A 165 -12.46 -16.23 -1.65
CA GLU A 165 -11.98 -16.83 -2.89
C GLU A 165 -12.56 -16.13 -4.12
N GLU A 166 -13.81 -15.64 -4.06
CA GLU A 166 -14.39 -14.84 -5.12
C GLU A 166 -13.68 -13.49 -5.31
N LEU A 167 -13.26 -12.82 -4.23
CA LEU A 167 -12.46 -11.60 -4.33
C LEU A 167 -11.15 -11.84 -5.07
N ASP A 168 -10.45 -12.91 -4.70
CA ASP A 168 -9.20 -13.32 -5.33
C ASP A 168 -9.41 -13.68 -6.80
N ARG A 169 -10.46 -14.46 -7.10
CA ARG A 169 -10.79 -14.90 -8.46
C ARG A 169 -11.11 -13.73 -9.39
N GLN A 170 -11.84 -12.73 -8.88
CA GLN A 170 -12.20 -11.51 -9.60
C GLN A 170 -11.10 -10.44 -9.53
N LYS A 171 -10.01 -10.71 -8.79
CA LYS A 171 -8.88 -9.79 -8.57
C LYS A 171 -9.31 -8.44 -7.98
N ILE A 172 -10.37 -8.42 -7.19
CA ILE A 172 -10.89 -7.18 -6.59
C ILE A 172 -9.92 -6.71 -5.50
N LEU A 173 -9.52 -7.63 -4.62
CA LEU A 173 -8.57 -7.39 -3.56
C LEU A 173 -7.95 -8.73 -3.12
N PRO A 174 -6.62 -8.86 -3.10
CA PRO A 174 -5.98 -10.13 -2.79
C PRO A 174 -6.07 -10.48 -1.30
N SER A 175 -6.19 -11.77 -0.99
CA SER A 175 -6.19 -12.32 0.37
C SER A 175 -4.90 -12.07 1.16
N SER A 176 -3.82 -11.68 0.49
CA SER A 176 -2.60 -11.20 1.14
C SER A 176 -2.74 -9.81 1.79
N SER A 177 -3.78 -9.04 1.45
CA SER A 177 -3.92 -7.64 1.90
C SER A 177 -4.74 -7.47 3.19
N TYR A 178 -5.36 -8.53 3.71
CA TYR A 178 -6.26 -8.44 4.88
C TYR A 178 -6.23 -9.68 5.75
N ILE A 179 -6.82 -9.55 6.96
CA ILE A 179 -7.07 -10.66 7.87
C ILE A 179 -8.60 -10.82 7.99
N PRO A 180 -9.19 -11.96 7.61
CA PRO A 180 -10.65 -12.11 7.51
C PRO A 180 -11.44 -11.77 8.79
N TRP A 181 -10.89 -12.07 9.96
CA TRP A 181 -11.54 -11.84 11.25
C TRP A 181 -11.22 -10.47 11.89
N ALA A 182 -10.36 -9.66 11.27
CA ALA A 182 -10.05 -8.34 11.80
C ALA A 182 -11.18 -7.34 11.50
N PRO A 183 -11.48 -6.41 12.43
CA PRO A 183 -12.33 -5.26 12.13
C PRO A 183 -11.80 -4.47 10.93
N ILE A 184 -12.70 -3.97 10.09
CA ILE A 184 -12.33 -3.13 8.94
C ILE A 184 -12.42 -1.65 9.31
N THR A 185 -11.40 -0.87 8.95
CA THR A 185 -11.43 0.59 9.10
C THR A 185 -12.31 1.22 8.03
N ARG A 186 -12.77 2.44 8.29
CA ARG A 186 -13.68 3.15 7.38
C ARG A 186 -13.06 3.43 6.02
N GLU A 187 -11.77 3.77 5.95
CA GLU A 187 -11.07 3.96 4.67
C GLU A 187 -10.93 2.66 3.87
N ARG A 188 -10.69 1.53 4.56
CA ARG A 188 -10.57 0.21 3.92
C ARG A 188 -11.92 -0.31 3.45
N ALA A 189 -12.99 -0.02 4.19
CA ALA A 189 -14.35 -0.30 3.76
C ALA A 189 -14.73 0.51 2.51
N ALA A 190 -14.37 1.80 2.48
CA ALA A 190 -14.54 2.62 1.28
C ALA A 190 -13.75 2.07 0.09
N ASP A 191 -12.49 1.65 0.30
CA ASP A 191 -11.66 1.05 -0.75
C ASP A 191 -12.25 -0.24 -1.31
N LEU A 192 -12.68 -1.16 -0.44
CA LEU A 192 -13.35 -2.40 -0.84
C LEU A 192 -14.56 -2.12 -1.75
N ILE A 193 -15.42 -1.19 -1.35
CA ILE A 193 -16.62 -0.86 -2.12
C ILE A 193 -16.28 -0.12 -3.42
N ALA A 194 -15.32 0.82 -3.40
CA ALA A 194 -14.88 1.50 -4.62
C ALA A 194 -14.33 0.51 -5.66
N ARG A 195 -13.55 -0.48 -5.22
CA ARG A 195 -13.05 -1.57 -6.09
C ARG A 195 -14.19 -2.38 -6.69
N TYR A 196 -15.20 -2.73 -5.90
CA TYR A 196 -16.39 -3.44 -6.37
C TYR A 196 -17.18 -2.63 -7.42
N VAL A 197 -17.45 -1.35 -7.16
CA VAL A 197 -18.18 -0.49 -8.11
C VAL A 197 -17.43 -0.43 -9.44
N ARG A 198 -16.12 -0.18 -9.42
CA ARG A 198 -15.30 -0.11 -10.65
C ARG A 198 -15.22 -1.45 -11.38
N HIS A 199 -15.15 -2.55 -10.64
CA HIS A 199 -15.15 -3.89 -11.25
C HIS A 199 -16.49 -4.19 -11.94
N ASP A 200 -17.61 -3.85 -11.30
CA ASP A 200 -18.96 -4.09 -11.81
C ASP A 200 -19.30 -3.18 -13.01
N GLU A 201 -19.04 -1.88 -12.89
CA GLU A 201 -19.42 -0.88 -13.90
C GLU A 201 -18.42 -0.80 -15.06
N ASP A 202 -17.12 -0.73 -14.75
CA ASP A 202 -16.09 -0.43 -15.74
C ASP A 202 -15.43 -1.70 -16.30
N ARG A 203 -15.78 -2.88 -15.76
CA ARG A 203 -15.07 -4.16 -15.98
C ARG A 203 -13.55 -4.03 -15.78
N VAL A 204 -13.15 -3.07 -14.96
CA VAL A 204 -11.75 -2.85 -14.62
C VAL A 204 -11.35 -3.99 -13.70
N ILE A 205 -10.34 -4.74 -14.12
CA ILE A 205 -9.65 -5.72 -13.30
C ILE A 205 -8.56 -4.96 -12.52
N PRO A 206 -8.67 -4.72 -11.21
CA PRO A 206 -7.60 -4.10 -10.42
C PRO A 206 -6.51 -5.18 -10.14
N ASN A 207 -5.22 -4.91 -9.94
CA ASN A 207 -4.56 -3.83 -9.23
C ASN A 207 -3.41 -3.24 -10.09
N LEU A 208 -3.73 -2.82 -11.31
CA LEU A 208 -2.78 -2.12 -12.17
C LEU A 208 -2.63 -0.65 -11.78
N SER A 209 -1.44 -0.10 -11.96
CA SER A 209 -1.23 1.32 -11.74
C SER A 209 -2.01 2.19 -12.73
N PRO A 210 -2.33 3.45 -12.39
CA PRO A 210 -2.99 4.39 -13.30
C PRO A 210 -2.24 4.65 -14.62
N GLY A 211 -0.94 4.37 -14.67
CA GLY A 211 -0.09 4.45 -15.86
C GLY A 211 -0.21 3.27 -16.81
N CYS A 212 -0.78 2.13 -16.38
CA CYS A 212 -0.99 0.98 -17.26
C CYS A 212 -1.96 1.29 -18.41
N GLY A 213 -1.65 0.79 -19.60
CA GLY A 213 -2.39 1.07 -20.83
C GLY A 213 -2.20 2.49 -21.40
N LYS A 214 -1.41 3.36 -20.74
CA LYS A 214 -1.08 4.71 -21.23
C LYS A 214 0.34 4.76 -21.77
N SER A 215 0.65 5.77 -22.59
CA SER A 215 2.02 6.01 -23.03
C SER A 215 2.92 6.28 -21.81
N PRO A 216 3.99 5.48 -21.58
CA PRO A 216 4.87 5.69 -20.43
C PRO A 216 5.53 7.06 -20.49
N ARG A 217 5.63 7.72 -19.33
CA ARG A 217 6.41 8.95 -19.17
C ARG A 217 7.52 8.74 -18.14
N ASN A 218 8.56 9.57 -18.22
CA ASN A 218 9.58 9.60 -17.19
C ASN A 218 8.99 10.13 -15.88
N PRO A 219 9.05 9.35 -14.77
CA PRO A 219 8.62 9.85 -13.47
C PRO A 219 9.47 11.05 -13.02
N SER A 220 8.86 12.02 -12.36
CA SER A 220 9.60 13.11 -11.71
C SER A 220 10.43 12.55 -10.56
N LEU A 221 11.74 12.82 -10.56
CA LEU A 221 12.68 12.40 -9.52
C LEU A 221 12.78 13.37 -8.34
N THR A 222 12.09 14.52 -8.45
CA THR A 222 11.97 15.54 -7.40
C THR A 222 10.49 15.76 -7.11
N LEU A 223 10.10 15.65 -5.85
CA LEU A 223 8.73 15.75 -5.38
C LEU A 223 8.63 16.76 -4.25
N THR A 224 7.55 17.53 -4.21
CA THR A 224 7.24 18.39 -3.06
C THR A 224 6.41 17.59 -2.05
N VAL A 225 6.94 17.40 -0.84
CA VAL A 225 6.29 16.66 0.24
C VAL A 225 6.34 17.50 1.52
N GLY A 226 5.17 17.80 2.10
CA GLY A 226 5.09 18.66 3.27
C GLY A 226 5.68 20.06 3.07
N GLY A 227 5.60 20.60 1.84
CA GLY A 227 6.20 21.89 1.47
C GLY A 227 7.72 21.86 1.23
N GLN A 228 8.36 20.70 1.31
CA GLN A 228 9.80 20.54 1.09
C GLN A 228 10.08 19.75 -0.19
N GLU A 229 11.08 20.16 -0.96
CA GLU A 229 11.59 19.36 -2.08
C GLU A 229 12.35 18.13 -1.57
N ARG A 230 11.98 16.96 -2.10
CA ARG A 230 12.54 15.65 -1.77
C ARG A 230 12.90 14.92 -3.06
N THR A 231 14.01 14.20 -3.06
CA THR A 231 14.55 13.56 -4.26
C THR A 231 14.74 12.06 -4.07
N TYR A 232 14.67 11.31 -5.16
CA TYR A 232 14.98 9.88 -5.19
C TYR A 232 15.67 9.50 -6.50
N LEU A 233 16.43 8.41 -6.49
CA LEU A 233 16.94 7.79 -7.71
C LEU A 233 15.94 6.73 -8.17
N LEU A 234 15.85 6.50 -9.48
CA LEU A 234 15.03 5.44 -10.06
C LEU A 234 15.87 4.65 -11.06
N THR A 235 15.73 3.33 -11.05
CA THR A 235 16.31 2.50 -12.11
C THR A 235 15.72 2.88 -13.46
N GLN A 236 16.59 3.10 -14.45
CA GLN A 236 16.15 3.32 -15.82
C GLN A 236 15.75 1.97 -16.40
N LEU A 237 14.45 1.73 -16.51
CA LEU A 237 13.96 0.63 -17.31
C LEU A 237 13.83 1.11 -18.75
N SER A 238 14.51 0.44 -19.67
CA SER A 238 14.26 0.57 -21.12
C SER A 238 12.94 -0.11 -21.54
N ARG A 239 12.01 -0.32 -20.60
CA ARG A 239 10.72 -0.98 -20.86
C ARG A 239 9.75 0.03 -21.47
N THR A 240 9.39 -0.24 -22.72
CA THR A 240 8.42 0.53 -23.51
C THR A 240 7.01 -0.06 -23.44
N ASP A 241 6.82 -1.21 -22.80
CA ASP A 241 5.53 -1.91 -22.77
C ASP A 241 4.68 -1.46 -21.57
N ALA A 242 3.62 -0.70 -21.87
CA ALA A 242 2.63 -0.21 -20.92
C ALA A 242 1.57 -1.26 -20.53
N SER A 243 1.61 -2.46 -21.11
CA SER A 243 0.61 -3.52 -20.87
C SER A 243 1.07 -4.61 -19.91
N THR A 244 2.37 -4.77 -19.70
CA THR A 244 2.93 -5.74 -18.74
C THR A 244 3.40 -5.02 -17.47
N PRO A 245 2.68 -5.11 -16.34
CA PRO A 245 3.05 -4.43 -15.12
C PRO A 245 4.36 -4.98 -14.54
N ALA A 246 5.21 -4.07 -14.05
CA ALA A 246 6.45 -4.42 -13.37
C ALA A 246 6.31 -4.24 -11.85
N PRO A 247 6.95 -5.08 -11.02
CA PRO A 247 7.00 -4.84 -9.58
C PRO A 247 7.82 -3.59 -9.23
N LEU A 248 7.63 -3.07 -8.02
CA LEU A 248 8.35 -1.92 -7.48
C LEU A 248 9.06 -2.28 -6.18
N ILE A 249 10.36 -1.95 -6.07
CA ILE A 249 11.10 -1.93 -4.81
C ILE A 249 11.36 -0.47 -4.42
N VAL A 250 11.08 -0.11 -3.16
CA VAL A 250 11.55 1.14 -2.57
C VAL A 250 12.63 0.83 -1.53
N ALA A 251 13.87 1.24 -1.81
CA ALA A 251 15.07 0.86 -1.07
C ALA A 251 15.62 2.03 -0.25
N PHE A 252 15.56 1.91 1.08
CA PHE A 252 15.91 2.96 2.03
C PHE A 252 17.34 2.80 2.57
N HIS A 253 18.11 3.89 2.49
CA HIS A 253 19.48 3.92 3.01
C HIS A 253 19.55 4.06 4.54
N GLY A 254 20.70 3.64 5.09
CA GLY A 254 21.04 3.82 6.50
C GLY A 254 21.43 5.24 6.87
N ARG A 255 21.88 5.43 8.12
CA ARG A 255 22.17 6.74 8.71
C ARG A 255 23.33 7.48 8.02
N THR A 256 24.32 6.76 7.52
CA THR A 256 25.63 7.33 7.10
C THR A 256 25.92 7.16 5.61
N ASN A 257 24.97 6.63 4.84
CA ASN A 257 25.10 6.47 3.40
C ASN A 257 24.07 7.32 2.68
N SER A 258 24.44 7.90 1.54
CA SER A 258 23.47 8.48 0.60
C SER A 258 22.70 7.37 -0.15
N ASN A 259 21.61 7.76 -0.80
CA ASN A 259 20.86 6.88 -1.71
C ASN A 259 21.72 6.33 -2.87
N ASP A 260 22.65 7.12 -3.40
CA ASP A 260 23.61 6.68 -4.42
C ASP A 260 24.57 5.60 -3.89
N GLN A 261 25.11 5.78 -2.69
CA GLN A 261 26.01 4.81 -2.07
C GLN A 261 25.31 3.48 -1.79
N VAL A 262 24.06 3.50 -1.29
CA VAL A 262 23.34 2.23 -1.04
C VAL A 262 22.92 1.54 -2.34
N ARG A 263 22.58 2.30 -3.38
CA ARG A 263 22.29 1.73 -4.70
C ARG A 263 23.47 0.90 -5.22
N ALA A 264 24.70 1.38 -4.99
CA ALA A 264 25.91 0.68 -5.41
C ALA A 264 26.12 -0.66 -4.66
N TYR A 265 25.90 -0.72 -3.34
CA TYR A 265 26.22 -1.94 -2.57
C TYR A 265 25.04 -2.86 -2.30
N PHE A 266 23.79 -2.39 -2.38
CA PHE A 266 22.62 -3.26 -2.23
C PHE A 266 22.55 -4.30 -3.35
N GLY A 267 23.08 -4.01 -4.54
CA GLY A 267 23.11 -4.95 -5.66
C GLY A 267 21.74 -5.26 -6.29
N LEU A 268 20.70 -4.50 -5.92
CA LEU A 268 19.32 -4.73 -6.37
C LEU A 268 19.15 -4.46 -7.87
N ASP A 269 19.82 -3.44 -8.43
CA ASP A 269 19.78 -3.14 -9.87
C ASP A 269 20.17 -4.35 -10.73
N LYS A 270 21.10 -5.18 -10.23
CA LYS A 270 21.53 -6.42 -10.89
C LYS A 270 20.62 -7.59 -10.58
N ALA A 271 20.16 -7.72 -9.33
CA ALA A 271 19.36 -8.86 -8.89
C ALA A 271 17.90 -8.79 -9.34
N ALA A 272 17.37 -7.59 -9.57
CA ALA A 272 15.96 -7.31 -9.84
C ALA A 272 15.80 -6.51 -11.15
N SER A 273 16.45 -6.94 -12.24
CA SER A 273 16.50 -6.18 -13.50
C SER A 273 15.13 -5.95 -14.17
N ASP A 274 14.11 -6.71 -13.77
CA ASP A 274 12.72 -6.60 -14.21
C ASP A 274 11.84 -5.73 -13.29
N TYR A 275 12.41 -5.13 -12.24
CA TYR A 275 11.73 -4.30 -11.25
C TYR A 275 12.04 -2.82 -11.48
N PHE A 276 11.07 -1.95 -11.19
CA PHE A 276 11.40 -0.57 -10.86
C PHE A 276 12.00 -0.53 -9.46
N ILE A 277 13.07 0.25 -9.26
CA ILE A 277 13.72 0.38 -7.96
C ILE A 277 13.95 1.86 -7.66
N ALA A 278 13.20 2.36 -6.68
CA ALA A 278 13.35 3.70 -6.17
C ALA A 278 14.30 3.72 -4.96
N TYR A 279 15.25 4.65 -4.94
CA TYR A 279 16.16 4.89 -3.82
C TYR A 279 15.93 6.31 -3.28
N PRO A 280 15.01 6.48 -2.33
CA PRO A 280 14.68 7.79 -1.76
C PRO A 280 15.88 8.39 -1.02
N SER A 281 15.99 9.73 -1.01
CA SER A 281 16.94 10.45 -0.17
C SER A 281 16.29 10.83 1.17
N GLY A 282 16.85 10.29 2.25
CA GLY A 282 16.59 10.75 3.61
C GLY A 282 17.07 12.18 3.79
N ILE A 283 16.58 12.86 4.83
CA ILE A 283 16.93 14.27 5.07
C ILE A 283 18.28 14.36 5.78
N PRO A 284 19.26 15.11 5.26
CA PRO A 284 20.54 15.33 5.93
C PRO A 284 20.36 16.04 7.29
N THR A 285 21.04 15.57 8.32
CA THR A 285 21.02 16.17 9.67
C THR A 285 22.18 17.17 9.90
N GLY A 286 22.91 17.56 8.85
CA GLY A 286 23.98 18.56 8.89
C GLY A 286 25.37 18.05 9.33
N ASN A 287 25.47 16.80 9.80
CA ASN A 287 26.71 16.17 10.27
C ASN A 287 27.13 14.95 9.42
N GLY A 288 26.73 14.93 8.13
CA GLY A 288 26.94 13.79 7.25
C GLY A 288 26.07 12.57 7.56
N SER A 289 25.08 12.71 8.45
CA SER A 289 24.05 11.70 8.70
C SER A 289 22.71 12.08 8.07
N TYR A 290 21.80 11.12 8.02
CA TYR A 290 20.45 11.26 7.48
C TYR A 290 19.38 10.78 8.47
N SER A 291 18.15 11.29 8.31
CA SER A 291 16.98 10.86 9.08
C SER A 291 15.75 10.62 8.20
N TRP A 292 14.97 9.59 8.59
CA TRP A 292 13.66 9.25 8.02
C TRP A 292 12.48 9.73 8.87
N SER A 293 12.74 10.40 9.99
CA SER A 293 11.72 10.96 10.88
C SER A 293 12.18 12.28 11.50
N ASN A 294 11.24 13.02 12.09
CA ASN A 294 11.54 14.16 12.96
C ASN A 294 11.51 13.75 14.44
N PRO A 295 12.18 14.53 15.31
CA PRO A 295 11.93 14.46 16.76
C PRO A 295 10.45 14.67 17.07
N GLY A 296 9.85 13.73 17.82
CA GLY A 296 8.45 13.81 18.26
C GLY A 296 7.42 13.22 17.30
N ASP A 297 7.84 12.71 16.13
CA ASP A 297 6.93 11.99 15.22
C ASP A 297 6.25 10.81 15.95
N LYS A 298 4.94 10.67 15.75
CA LYS A 298 4.18 9.52 16.27
C LYS A 298 4.45 8.31 15.39
N ALA A 299 4.50 7.12 15.99
CA ALA A 299 4.79 5.87 15.27
C ALA A 299 3.92 5.64 14.02
N HIS A 300 2.62 5.97 14.10
CA HIS A 300 1.65 5.79 13.02
C HIS A 300 1.65 6.94 11.99
N VAL A 301 2.39 8.03 12.23
CA VAL A 301 2.45 9.22 11.37
C VAL A 301 3.89 9.74 11.35
N LEU A 302 4.77 9.00 10.68
CA LEU A 302 6.12 9.49 10.39
C LEU A 302 6.08 10.42 9.19
N ARG A 303 6.86 11.51 9.23
CA ARG A 303 6.99 12.46 8.12
C ARG A 303 7.28 11.77 6.78
N ASP A 304 8.15 10.75 6.75
CA ASP A 304 8.55 10.14 5.47
C ASP A 304 7.62 9.04 4.98
N TYR A 305 6.57 8.67 5.72
CA TYR A 305 5.52 7.80 5.16
C TYR A 305 4.84 8.47 3.96
N VAL A 306 4.55 9.77 4.05
CA VAL A 306 3.99 10.52 2.91
C VAL A 306 5.00 10.70 1.77
N PHE A 307 6.31 10.62 2.05
CA PHE A 307 7.31 10.62 0.98
C PHE A 307 7.33 9.28 0.24
N PHE A 308 7.26 8.16 0.96
CA PHE A 308 7.06 6.84 0.34
C PHE A 308 5.79 6.84 -0.52
N ASP A 309 4.65 7.29 0.02
CA ASP A 309 3.39 7.34 -0.71
C ASP A 309 3.48 8.22 -1.97
N ALA A 310 4.15 9.38 -1.87
CA ALA A 310 4.34 10.28 -3.00
C ALA A 310 5.19 9.66 -4.12
N ILE A 311 6.24 8.92 -3.77
CA ILE A 311 7.08 8.19 -4.75
C ILE A 311 6.25 7.13 -5.45
N VAL A 312 5.53 6.29 -4.70
CA VAL A 312 4.71 5.23 -5.31
C VAL A 312 3.63 5.85 -6.20
N ARG A 313 2.99 6.94 -5.77
CA ARG A 313 1.99 7.66 -6.58
C ARG A 313 2.57 8.21 -7.88
N GLU A 314 3.73 8.86 -7.85
CA GLU A 314 4.33 9.41 -9.07
C GLU A 314 4.76 8.31 -10.04
N ILE A 315 5.37 7.23 -9.54
CA ILE A 315 5.75 6.09 -10.37
C ILE A 315 4.50 5.42 -10.95
N SER A 316 3.49 5.15 -10.12
CA SER A 316 2.26 4.48 -10.55
C SER A 316 1.48 5.30 -11.60
N ALA A 317 1.51 6.62 -11.53
CA ALA A 317 0.91 7.51 -12.52
C ALA A 317 1.71 7.62 -13.82
N SER A 318 3.00 7.28 -13.79
CA SER A 318 3.93 7.51 -14.91
C SER A 318 4.17 6.27 -15.77
N VAL A 319 4.19 5.09 -15.13
CA VAL A 319 4.55 3.81 -15.75
C VAL A 319 3.62 2.71 -15.24
N CYS A 320 3.58 1.59 -15.98
CA CYS A 320 2.77 0.44 -15.60
C CYS A 320 3.48 -0.40 -14.53
N ILE A 321 3.02 -0.30 -13.28
CA ILE A 321 3.49 -1.13 -12.17
C ILE A 321 2.37 -2.00 -11.62
N ASP A 322 2.77 -3.13 -11.04
CA ASP A 322 1.90 -4.02 -10.30
C ASP A 322 1.73 -3.49 -8.88
N MET A 323 0.54 -3.00 -8.55
CA MET A 323 0.26 -2.42 -7.23
C MET A 323 0.14 -3.49 -6.13
N ASP A 324 0.04 -4.77 -6.48
CA ASP A 324 0.12 -5.90 -5.53
C ASP A 324 1.56 -6.35 -5.28
N ARG A 325 2.54 -5.77 -5.99
CA ARG A 325 3.97 -6.14 -5.87
C ARG A 325 4.83 -4.92 -5.59
N ILE A 326 4.42 -4.16 -4.56
CA ILE A 326 5.21 -3.09 -3.96
C ILE A 326 5.98 -3.65 -2.77
N PHE A 327 7.31 -3.61 -2.86
CA PHE A 327 8.23 -4.12 -1.86
C PHE A 327 9.06 -2.99 -1.25
N VAL A 328 9.49 -3.18 -0.01
CA VAL A 328 10.41 -2.26 0.65
C VAL A 328 11.66 -2.97 1.14
N VAL A 329 12.80 -2.33 0.96
CA VAL A 329 14.11 -2.84 1.38
C VAL A 329 14.83 -1.80 2.21
N GLY A 330 15.64 -2.22 3.18
CA GLY A 330 16.51 -1.29 3.88
C GLY A 330 17.61 -1.95 4.68
N HIS A 331 18.62 -1.15 5.01
CA HIS A 331 19.74 -1.53 5.89
C HIS A 331 19.86 -0.50 7.02
N SER A 332 20.15 -0.94 8.25
CA SER A 332 20.39 -0.05 9.38
C SER A 332 19.17 0.84 9.70
N LEU A 333 19.36 2.17 9.81
CA LEU A 333 18.25 3.13 9.91
C LEU A 333 17.22 2.99 8.77
N GLY A 334 17.65 2.59 7.57
CA GLY A 334 16.76 2.31 6.45
C GLY A 334 15.96 1.03 6.65
N ALA A 335 16.52 0.00 7.30
CA ALA A 335 15.78 -1.20 7.70
C ALA A 335 14.71 -0.85 8.75
N TRP A 336 15.07 -0.01 9.73
CA TRP A 336 14.11 0.51 10.70
C TRP A 336 12.93 1.21 10.03
N PHE A 337 13.21 2.07 9.05
CA PHE A 337 12.17 2.79 8.33
C PHE A 337 11.35 1.88 7.41
N ALA A 338 12.00 0.96 6.66
CA ALA A 338 11.36 0.00 5.78
C ALA A 338 10.36 -0.91 6.54
N ASN A 339 10.75 -1.41 7.72
CA ASN A 339 9.85 -2.17 8.59
C ASN A 339 8.69 -1.32 9.11
N SER A 340 8.96 -0.05 9.46
CA SER A 340 7.96 0.88 9.97
C SER A 340 6.90 1.21 8.91
N VAL A 341 7.33 1.55 7.68
CA VAL A 341 6.40 1.83 6.57
C VAL A 341 5.61 0.57 6.16
N ALA A 342 6.25 -0.59 6.13
CA ALA A 342 5.54 -1.85 5.87
C ALA A 342 4.52 -2.20 6.97
N CYS A 343 4.68 -1.72 8.21
CA CYS A 343 3.62 -1.86 9.22
C CYS A 343 2.52 -0.81 9.03
N ALA A 344 2.89 0.44 8.79
CA ALA A 344 1.94 1.54 8.60
C ALA A 344 1.09 1.40 7.32
N ARG A 345 1.64 0.74 6.30
CA ARG A 345 1.03 0.43 5.00
C ARG A 345 0.78 -1.07 4.83
N GLY A 346 0.46 -1.75 5.93
CA GLY A 346 0.07 -3.16 5.90
C GLY A 346 -1.15 -3.38 5.00
N GLY A 347 -1.11 -4.41 4.17
CA GLY A 347 -2.08 -4.66 3.10
C GLY A 347 -1.86 -3.87 1.81
N ILE A 348 -0.94 -2.90 1.78
CA ILE A 348 -0.52 -2.16 0.58
C ILE A 348 0.89 -2.58 0.17
N VAL A 349 1.83 -2.55 1.12
CA VAL A 349 3.17 -3.11 0.92
C VAL A 349 3.06 -4.63 0.96
N ARG A 350 3.44 -5.28 -0.15
CA ARG A 350 3.36 -6.74 -0.29
C ARG A 350 4.37 -7.44 0.60
N ALA A 351 5.60 -6.92 0.65
CA ALA A 351 6.63 -7.42 1.55
C ALA A 351 7.70 -6.40 1.92
N SER A 352 8.30 -6.60 3.09
CA SER A 352 9.56 -5.96 3.49
C SER A 352 10.69 -6.97 3.53
N ALA A 353 11.89 -6.60 3.07
CA ALA A 353 13.11 -7.35 3.34
C ALA A 353 14.21 -6.44 3.90
N THR A 354 14.67 -6.70 5.11
CA THR A 354 15.50 -5.75 5.86
C THR A 354 16.75 -6.38 6.47
N VAL A 355 17.82 -5.61 6.60
CA VAL A 355 19.08 -6.01 7.23
C VAL A 355 19.38 -5.09 8.41
N GLY A 356 19.55 -5.65 9.62
CA GLY A 356 20.07 -4.91 10.77
C GLY A 356 19.24 -3.69 11.17
N GLY A 357 17.93 -3.85 11.36
CA GLY A 357 17.05 -2.79 11.89
C GLY A 357 15.74 -3.33 12.47
N SER A 358 15.10 -2.56 13.34
CA SER A 358 13.82 -2.91 13.97
C SER A 358 12.65 -2.13 13.35
N THR A 359 11.71 -1.62 14.14
CA THR A 359 10.60 -0.77 13.72
C THR A 359 10.23 0.18 14.87
N ILE A 360 9.54 1.28 14.56
CA ILE A 360 8.86 2.09 15.58
C ILE A 360 7.46 1.54 15.93
N MET A 361 6.87 0.78 15.02
CA MET A 361 5.49 0.29 15.12
C MET A 361 5.41 -0.94 16.01
N GLN A 362 4.56 -0.92 17.04
CA GLN A 362 4.28 -2.11 17.86
C GLN A 362 3.13 -2.96 17.32
N ASN A 363 2.19 -2.31 16.61
CA ASN A 363 1.06 -2.95 15.95
C ASN A 363 1.01 -2.46 14.50
N CYS A 364 0.94 -3.37 13.54
CA CYS A 364 0.85 -3.02 12.12
C CYS A 364 -0.61 -2.82 11.72
N THR A 365 -0.88 -1.91 10.79
CA THR A 365 -2.23 -1.57 10.31
C THR A 365 -2.86 -2.70 9.48
N GLY A 366 -2.03 -3.63 9.00
CA GLY A 366 -2.45 -4.80 8.22
C GLY A 366 -1.29 -5.79 8.02
N PRO A 367 -1.55 -6.91 7.34
CA PRO A 367 -0.54 -7.94 7.12
C PRO A 367 0.44 -7.56 6.00
N THR A 368 1.67 -8.06 6.10
CA THR A 368 2.74 -7.87 5.09
C THR A 368 3.78 -8.96 5.25
N ALA A 369 4.15 -9.64 4.17
CA ALA A 369 5.23 -10.63 4.21
C ALA A 369 6.55 -9.97 4.65
N ALA A 370 7.40 -10.68 5.39
CA ALA A 370 8.61 -10.08 5.94
C ALA A 370 9.80 -11.03 5.91
N MET A 371 10.92 -10.58 5.35
CA MET A 371 12.23 -11.20 5.52
C MET A 371 13.10 -10.29 6.40
N ILE A 372 13.46 -10.77 7.58
CA ILE A 372 14.21 -10.01 8.58
C ILE A 372 15.57 -10.65 8.75
N ILE A 373 16.60 -9.98 8.26
CA ILE A 373 17.99 -10.42 8.29
C ILE A 373 18.72 -9.62 9.38
N ASN A 374 19.41 -10.31 10.27
CA ASN A 374 20.16 -9.68 11.34
C ASN A 374 21.41 -10.48 11.69
N ASN A 375 22.46 -9.81 12.16
CA ASN A 375 23.59 -10.49 12.77
C ASN A 375 23.48 -10.40 14.30
N PRO A 376 23.51 -11.52 15.04
CA PRO A 376 23.45 -11.48 16.51
C PRO A 376 24.60 -10.70 17.19
N LYS A 377 25.71 -10.46 16.49
CA LYS A 377 26.87 -9.67 16.95
C LYS A 377 26.85 -8.22 16.46
N ASP A 378 25.78 -7.78 15.79
CA ASP A 378 25.61 -6.40 15.33
C ASP A 378 25.51 -5.43 16.53
N PRO A 379 26.48 -4.50 16.70
CA PRO A 379 26.47 -3.57 17.82
C PRO A 379 25.46 -2.41 17.66
N TYR A 380 24.90 -2.21 16.46
CA TYR A 380 23.96 -1.13 16.15
C TYR A 380 22.50 -1.60 16.06
N SER A 381 22.28 -2.88 15.76
CA SER A 381 20.96 -3.53 15.76
C SER A 381 21.03 -4.83 16.55
N SER A 382 20.67 -4.78 17.83
CA SER A 382 20.74 -5.97 18.68
C SER A 382 19.83 -7.09 18.19
N GLN A 383 20.23 -8.34 18.45
CA GLN A 383 19.40 -9.52 18.18
C GLN A 383 17.99 -9.40 18.76
N LYS A 384 17.87 -8.87 19.99
CA LYS A 384 16.59 -8.69 20.68
C LYS A 384 15.65 -7.75 19.92
N THR A 385 16.17 -6.69 19.30
CA THR A 385 15.33 -5.76 18.53
C THR A 385 14.89 -6.35 17.20
N ALA A 386 15.70 -7.23 16.59
CA ALA A 386 15.31 -7.99 15.41
C ALA A 386 14.26 -9.07 15.73
N GLU A 387 14.39 -9.76 16.87
CA GLU A 387 13.40 -10.73 17.36
C GLU A 387 12.06 -10.06 17.69
N SER A 388 12.08 -8.87 18.29
CA SER A 388 10.85 -8.10 18.51
C SER A 388 10.16 -7.74 17.19
N MET A 389 10.91 -7.34 16.16
CA MET A 389 10.35 -7.09 14.83
C MET A 389 9.73 -8.36 14.22
N ARG A 390 10.40 -9.50 14.36
CA ARG A 390 9.89 -10.80 13.92
C ARG A 390 8.57 -11.14 14.61
N ASP A 391 8.50 -10.97 15.93
CA ASP A 391 7.31 -11.30 16.71
C ASP A 391 6.12 -10.41 16.34
N ILE A 392 6.38 -9.10 16.10
CA ILE A 392 5.38 -8.17 15.56
C ILE A 392 4.80 -8.68 14.23
N ARG A 393 5.65 -9.22 13.33
CA ARG A 393 5.19 -9.78 12.05
C ARG A 393 4.47 -11.11 12.19
N ILE A 394 4.93 -11.99 13.07
CA ILE A 394 4.22 -13.25 13.38
C ILE A 394 2.81 -12.93 13.84
N THR A 395 2.64 -11.98 14.76
CA THR A 395 1.32 -11.55 15.23
C THR A 395 0.51 -10.88 14.12
N ALA A 396 1.06 -9.89 13.40
CA ALA A 396 0.34 -9.15 12.36
C ALA A 396 -0.12 -10.04 11.19
N ASN A 397 0.68 -11.06 10.85
CA ASN A 397 0.38 -11.99 9.76
C ASN A 397 -0.32 -13.27 10.25
N THR A 398 -0.60 -13.38 11.55
CA THR A 398 -1.31 -14.51 12.17
C THR A 398 -0.58 -15.85 11.97
N CYS A 399 0.75 -15.80 11.91
CA CYS A 399 1.60 -16.98 11.83
C CYS A 399 1.58 -17.77 13.15
N SER A 400 1.89 -19.07 13.08
CA SER A 400 2.23 -19.86 14.26
C SER A 400 3.65 -19.55 14.73
N SER A 401 4.00 -19.99 15.95
CA SER A 401 5.37 -19.92 16.48
C SER A 401 6.28 -21.02 15.93
N VAL A 402 5.74 -21.97 15.16
CA VAL A 402 6.50 -23.07 14.55
C VAL A 402 7.24 -22.52 13.34
N SER A 403 8.53 -22.83 13.24
CA SER A 403 9.36 -22.45 12.11
C SER A 403 10.20 -23.61 11.60
N GLU A 404 10.52 -23.55 10.32
CA GLU A 404 11.38 -24.51 9.64
C GLU A 404 12.50 -23.78 8.90
N LYS A 405 13.65 -24.44 8.73
CA LYS A 405 14.76 -23.87 7.97
C LYS A 405 14.32 -23.63 6.52
N THR A 406 14.75 -22.51 5.95
CA THR A 406 14.45 -22.14 4.56
C THR A 406 15.67 -21.52 3.88
N GLU A 407 15.62 -21.40 2.57
CA GLU A 407 16.70 -20.77 1.79
C GLU A 407 16.66 -19.22 1.87
N PRO A 408 17.81 -18.55 1.76
CA PRO A 408 19.15 -19.13 1.63
C PRO A 408 19.70 -19.64 2.96
N SER A 409 20.17 -20.89 2.96
CA SER A 409 20.82 -21.51 4.13
C SER A 409 22.07 -20.75 4.59
N ALA A 410 22.76 -20.07 3.67
CA ALA A 410 23.92 -19.21 3.96
C ALA A 410 23.62 -18.04 4.92
N LEU A 411 22.35 -17.59 4.99
CA LEU A 411 21.91 -16.55 5.91
C LEU A 411 21.22 -17.12 7.17
N SER A 412 21.26 -18.45 7.36
CA SER A 412 20.61 -19.16 8.46
C SER A 412 19.10 -18.93 8.54
N CYS A 413 18.43 -18.77 7.40
CA CYS A 413 17.01 -18.41 7.36
C CYS A 413 16.08 -19.51 7.88
N MET A 414 14.98 -19.08 8.50
CA MET A 414 13.85 -19.91 8.90
C MET A 414 12.52 -19.21 8.58
N GLN A 415 11.52 -19.97 8.15
CA GLN A 415 10.18 -19.48 7.83
C GLN A 415 9.18 -19.97 8.87
N TYR A 416 8.30 -19.08 9.32
CA TYR A 416 7.22 -19.39 10.25
C TYR A 416 5.98 -19.93 9.50
N ALA A 417 5.32 -20.93 10.08
CA ALA A 417 4.16 -21.61 9.51
C ALA A 417 2.84 -20.87 9.78
N GLY A 418 1.74 -21.33 9.17
CA GLY A 418 0.38 -20.84 9.48
C GLY A 418 -0.03 -19.53 8.80
N CYS A 419 0.85 -18.88 8.05
CA CYS A 419 0.58 -17.61 7.36
C CYS A 419 1.02 -17.61 5.88
N PRO A 420 0.51 -18.53 5.04
CA PRO A 420 1.02 -18.73 3.68
C PRO A 420 0.88 -17.49 2.78
N GLN A 421 -0.14 -16.66 2.99
CA GLN A 421 -0.34 -15.44 2.20
C GLN A 421 0.68 -14.34 2.52
N ASN A 422 1.22 -14.34 3.75
CA ASN A 422 2.12 -13.32 4.26
C ASN A 422 3.26 -13.97 5.08
N PRO A 423 4.16 -14.72 4.43
CA PRO A 423 5.19 -15.48 5.13
C PRO A 423 6.14 -14.55 5.91
N VAL A 424 6.60 -15.05 7.06
CA VAL A 424 7.61 -14.40 7.88
C VAL A 424 8.87 -15.26 7.88
N VAL A 425 9.96 -14.70 7.38
CA VAL A 425 11.28 -15.31 7.29
C VAL A 425 12.25 -14.54 8.20
N PHE A 426 12.96 -15.24 9.08
CA PHE A 426 13.95 -14.67 9.98
C PHE A 426 15.32 -15.29 9.72
N CYS A 427 16.35 -14.47 9.55
CA CYS A 427 17.68 -14.90 9.11
C CYS A 427 18.78 -14.33 10.05
N PRO A 428 19.07 -15.02 11.17
CA PRO A 428 20.16 -14.65 12.09
C PRO A 428 21.53 -15.10 11.51
N HIS A 429 22.01 -14.41 10.49
CA HIS A 429 23.27 -14.75 9.82
C HIS A 429 24.49 -14.51 10.72
N THR A 430 25.61 -15.18 10.42
CA THR A 430 26.84 -15.12 11.24
C THR A 430 28.02 -14.47 10.51
N ILE A 431 27.77 -13.86 9.35
CA ILE A 431 28.76 -13.15 8.52
C ILE A 431 29.21 -11.87 9.22
N ASN A 432 30.46 -11.85 9.68
CA ASN A 432 31.01 -10.77 10.53
C ASN A 432 32.05 -9.90 9.81
N VAL A 433 32.17 -10.01 8.49
CA VAL A 433 33.19 -9.29 7.72
C VAL A 433 32.56 -8.49 6.59
N ASP A 434 33.13 -7.31 6.32
CA ASP A 434 32.76 -6.49 5.16
C ASP A 434 33.37 -7.04 3.84
N TYR A 435 33.07 -6.37 2.72
CA TYR A 435 33.61 -6.75 1.40
C TYR A 435 35.14 -6.65 1.28
N LYS A 436 35.83 -6.04 2.25
CA LYS A 436 37.28 -5.97 2.35
C LYS A 436 37.87 -7.00 3.33
N GLY A 437 37.02 -7.79 3.98
CA GLY A 437 37.42 -8.78 4.99
C GLY A 437 37.62 -8.21 6.39
N ASN A 438 37.29 -6.94 6.66
CA ASN A 438 37.42 -6.35 7.99
C ASN A 438 36.26 -6.79 8.88
N TYR A 439 36.53 -7.01 10.18
CA TYR A 439 35.47 -7.33 11.13
C TYR A 439 34.45 -6.19 11.26
N TYR A 440 33.25 -6.43 10.76
CA TYR A 440 32.11 -5.53 10.80
C TYR A 440 30.82 -6.36 10.77
N PRO A 441 30.16 -6.65 11.91
CA PRO A 441 28.94 -7.47 11.91
C PRO A 441 27.69 -6.74 11.39
N HIS A 442 27.73 -5.40 11.27
CA HIS A 442 26.66 -4.57 10.70
C HIS A 442 26.80 -4.42 9.18
N VAL A 443 26.95 -5.56 8.50
CA VAL A 443 27.18 -5.63 7.05
C VAL A 443 25.90 -5.91 6.30
N TRP A 444 25.91 -5.52 5.03
CA TRP A 444 25.06 -6.10 4.01
C TRP A 444 25.72 -7.38 3.49
N PRO A 445 25.19 -8.58 3.80
CA PRO A 445 25.85 -9.82 3.40
C PRO A 445 25.83 -10.05 1.89
N ASP A 446 26.83 -10.77 1.39
CA ASP A 446 26.85 -11.23 0.00
C ASP A 446 25.65 -12.16 -0.27
N GLY A 447 25.04 -12.02 -1.44
CA GLY A 447 23.86 -12.81 -1.83
C GLY A 447 22.52 -12.29 -1.28
N THR A 448 22.53 -11.26 -0.42
CA THR A 448 21.30 -10.70 0.16
C THR A 448 20.33 -10.20 -0.89
N ALA A 449 20.79 -9.49 -1.93
CA ALA A 449 19.93 -8.98 -2.99
C ALA A 449 19.15 -10.11 -3.70
N GLN A 450 19.85 -11.19 -4.05
CA GLN A 450 19.28 -12.36 -4.72
C GLN A 450 18.29 -13.08 -3.80
N ALA A 451 18.61 -13.19 -2.51
CA ALA A 451 17.71 -13.76 -1.51
C ALA A 451 16.40 -12.97 -1.40
N MET A 452 16.49 -11.63 -1.33
CA MET A 452 15.33 -10.74 -1.25
C MET A 452 14.46 -10.85 -2.52
N VAL A 453 15.07 -10.82 -3.71
CA VAL A 453 14.33 -10.93 -4.97
C VAL A 453 13.68 -12.30 -5.12
N LYS A 454 14.36 -13.39 -4.71
CA LYS A 454 13.78 -14.73 -4.69
C LYS A 454 12.59 -14.80 -3.73
N PHE A 455 12.70 -14.19 -2.54
CA PHE A 455 11.60 -14.09 -1.60
C PHE A 455 10.41 -13.32 -2.20
N PHE A 456 10.65 -12.16 -2.80
CA PHE A 456 9.61 -11.37 -3.47
C PHE A 456 8.97 -12.07 -4.67
N GLY A 457 9.74 -12.88 -5.41
CA GLY A 457 9.24 -13.65 -6.56
C GLY A 457 8.32 -14.82 -6.18
N GLY A 458 8.33 -15.25 -4.92
CA GLY A 458 7.43 -16.30 -4.41
C GLY A 458 6.11 -15.78 -3.85
N LEU A 459 5.82 -14.49 -4.00
CA LEU A 459 4.71 -13.78 -3.34
C LEU A 459 3.61 -13.31 -4.29
#